data_AF-A0A842SQI0-F1
#
_entry.id   AF-A0A842SQI0-F1
#
_cell.length_a   1.000
_cell.length_b   1.000
_cell.length_c   1.000
_cell.angle_alpha   90.00
_cell.angle_beta   90.00
_cell.angle_gamma   90.00
#
_symmetry.space_group_name_H-M   'P 1'
#
loop_
_entity.id
_entity.type
_entity.pdbx_description
1 polymer ?
#
loop_
_entity_poly.entity_id
_entity_poly.type
_entity_poly.pdbx_seq_one_letter_code
_entity_poly.pdbx_strand_id
1 'polypeptide(L)'
;MSSTVAHLEFENSDITVRTTKKTPKIETPGITIKPLQSGKELNTFFWLADELVNHGFAEYMDLSINQTEWTQIHFKERINPAGPPGALPERFYERAYQSFKQAPRFEEEAVLRRIKARYRDILESRIGRIARVASSGAGSPASPLPKHEGRLYDEVHKTIQEWRQKMRSIGE
;
A
#
# COMPACT_ATOMS: atom_id res chain seq x y z
N MET A 1 -1.88 3.64 -13.50
CA MET A 1 -1.01 2.51 -13.85
C MET A 1 -1.93 1.35 -14.17
N SER A 2 -1.55 0.39 -15.02
CA SER A 2 -2.32 -0.87 -15.05
C SER A 2 -2.26 -1.53 -13.66
N SER A 3 -3.35 -2.15 -13.21
CA SER A 3 -3.43 -2.84 -11.90
C SER A 3 -2.31 -3.87 -11.71
N THR A 4 -1.83 -4.45 -12.80
CA THR A 4 -0.69 -5.38 -12.85
C THR A 4 0.63 -4.75 -12.40
N VAL A 5 0.87 -3.47 -12.71
CA VAL A 5 2.13 -2.79 -12.36
C VAL A 5 2.19 -2.50 -10.86
N ALA A 6 1.07 -2.07 -10.27
CA ALA A 6 0.98 -1.86 -8.82
C ALA A 6 1.20 -3.17 -8.05
N HIS A 7 0.66 -4.28 -8.55
CA HIS A 7 0.88 -5.60 -7.94
C HIS A 7 2.36 -6.00 -7.94
N LEU A 8 3.08 -5.82 -9.05
CA LEU A 8 4.52 -6.10 -9.12
C LEU A 8 5.34 -5.19 -8.21
N GLU A 9 4.97 -3.90 -8.08
CA GLU A 9 5.62 -2.99 -7.12
C GLU A 9 5.44 -3.49 -5.67
N PHE A 10 4.25 -4.01 -5.33
CA PHE A 10 3.97 -4.53 -3.99
C PHE A 10 4.69 -5.86 -3.70
N GLU A 11 4.77 -6.75 -4.69
CA GLU A 11 5.52 -8.01 -4.57
C GLU A 11 7.03 -7.78 -4.40
N ASN A 12 7.59 -6.78 -5.08
CA ASN A 12 9.00 -6.39 -4.96
C ASN A 12 9.27 -5.43 -3.80
N SER A 13 8.30 -5.22 -2.91
CA SER A 13 8.49 -4.37 -1.75
C SER A 13 9.18 -5.18 -0.63
N ASP A 14 10.17 -4.57 0.03
CA ASP A 14 10.95 -5.24 1.08
C ASP A 14 10.11 -5.63 2.29
N ILE A 15 10.47 -6.76 2.91
CA ILE A 15 9.92 -7.24 4.16
C ILE A 15 10.98 -8.02 4.95
N THR A 16 10.86 -7.99 6.28
CA THR A 16 11.71 -8.78 7.18
C THR A 16 10.96 -10.02 7.65
N VAL A 17 11.61 -11.18 7.51
CA VAL A 17 11.14 -12.48 8.05
C VAL A 17 12.22 -13.11 8.91
N ARG A 18 11.83 -14.05 9.77
CA ARG A 18 12.76 -14.84 10.57
C ARG A 18 12.94 -16.21 9.93
N THR A 19 14.18 -16.63 9.72
CA THR A 19 14.47 -17.97 9.17
C THR A 19 14.21 -19.04 10.23
N THR A 20 13.53 -20.12 9.86
CA THR A 20 13.21 -21.23 10.79
C THR A 20 14.16 -22.42 10.57
N LYS A 21 14.66 -22.61 9.34
CA LYS A 21 15.57 -23.69 8.97
C LYS A 21 16.87 -23.13 8.40
N LYS A 22 17.93 -23.95 8.44
CA LYS A 22 19.16 -23.66 7.70
C LYS A 22 18.82 -23.63 6.22
N THR A 23 18.94 -22.45 5.61
CA THR A 23 18.63 -22.26 4.19
C THR A 23 19.96 -22.30 3.43
N PRO A 24 20.11 -23.17 2.41
CA PRO A 24 21.31 -23.20 1.58
C PRO A 24 21.46 -21.88 0.80
N LYS A 25 22.63 -21.68 0.18
CA LYS A 25 22.79 -20.58 -0.76
C LYS A 25 21.80 -20.76 -1.91
N ILE A 26 21.01 -19.74 -2.20
CA ILE A 26 20.10 -19.73 -3.37
C ILE A 26 20.62 -18.67 -4.32
N GLU A 27 21.01 -19.10 -5.53
CA GLU A 27 21.44 -18.21 -6.60
C GLU A 27 20.49 -18.36 -7.78
N THR A 28 19.84 -17.26 -8.12
CA THR A 28 19.00 -17.13 -9.30
C THR A 28 19.38 -15.86 -10.04
N PRO A 29 19.10 -15.72 -11.34
CA PRO A 29 19.33 -14.47 -12.06
C PRO A 29 18.62 -13.30 -11.36
N GLY A 30 19.41 -12.35 -10.85
CA GLY A 30 18.90 -11.16 -10.15
C GLY A 30 18.69 -11.31 -8.64
N ILE A 31 18.78 -12.52 -8.06
CA ILE A 31 18.64 -12.72 -6.60
C ILE A 31 19.68 -13.70 -6.07
N THR A 32 20.40 -13.25 -5.05
CA THR A 32 21.35 -14.08 -4.30
C THR A 32 20.99 -14.06 -2.82
N ILE A 33 20.51 -15.19 -2.31
CA ILE A 33 20.27 -15.40 -0.89
C ILE A 33 21.48 -16.13 -0.31
N LYS A 34 22.15 -15.48 0.64
CA LYS A 34 23.28 -16.08 1.36
C LYS A 34 22.78 -17.26 2.20
N PRO A 35 23.65 -18.23 2.52
CA PRO A 35 23.30 -19.26 3.49
C PRO A 35 22.93 -18.61 4.82
N LEU A 36 21.71 -18.86 5.30
CA LEU A 36 21.25 -18.36 6.60
C LEU A 36 21.16 -19.50 7.60
N GLN A 37 21.59 -19.20 8.83
CA GLN A 37 21.36 -20.06 9.99
C GLN A 37 19.93 -19.85 10.50
N SER A 38 19.35 -20.89 11.08
CA SER A 38 18.03 -20.80 11.73
C SER A 38 18.02 -19.71 12.81
N GLY A 39 16.90 -19.01 12.93
CA GLY A 39 16.64 -17.94 13.89
C GLY A 39 17.11 -16.55 13.46
N LYS A 40 17.74 -16.39 12.29
CA LYS A 40 18.22 -15.08 11.83
C LYS A 40 17.15 -14.33 11.04
N GLU A 41 17.14 -13.02 11.19
CA GLU A 41 16.34 -12.11 10.37
C GLU A 41 16.88 -12.04 8.94
N LEU A 42 15.96 -12.03 7.98
CA LEU A 42 16.21 -11.91 6.56
C LEU A 42 15.33 -10.79 6.02
N ASN A 43 15.97 -9.72 5.52
CA ASN A 43 15.31 -8.69 4.75
C ASN A 43 15.37 -9.08 3.27
N THR A 44 14.21 -9.20 2.62
CA THR A 44 14.09 -9.60 1.22
C THR A 44 12.79 -9.10 0.60
N PHE A 45 12.57 -9.36 -0.69
CA PHE A 45 11.32 -8.99 -1.36
C PHE A 45 10.15 -9.81 -0.84
N PHE A 46 8.97 -9.20 -0.80
CA PHE A 46 7.77 -9.83 -0.27
C PHE A 46 7.44 -11.16 -0.94
N TRP A 47 7.49 -11.24 -2.27
CA TRP A 47 7.19 -12.49 -2.98
C TRP A 47 8.10 -13.65 -2.55
N LEU A 48 9.39 -13.34 -2.33
CA LEU A 48 10.39 -14.33 -1.95
C LEU A 48 10.21 -14.74 -0.50
N ALA A 49 9.92 -13.76 0.38
CA ALA A 49 9.56 -14.03 1.76
C ALA A 49 8.31 -14.92 1.86
N ASP A 50 7.26 -14.65 1.08
CA ASP A 50 6.04 -15.46 1.08
C ASP A 50 6.30 -16.89 0.65
N GLU A 51 7.12 -17.09 -0.39
CA GLU A 51 7.52 -18.42 -0.84
C GLU A 51 8.31 -19.18 0.26
N LEU A 52 9.29 -18.51 0.88
CA LEU A 52 10.06 -19.11 1.98
C LEU A 52 9.18 -19.48 3.18
N VAL A 53 8.17 -18.67 3.49
CA VAL A 53 7.20 -18.95 4.55
C VAL A 53 6.29 -20.12 4.18
N ASN A 54 5.80 -20.17 2.95
CA ASN A 54 4.92 -21.25 2.46
C ASN A 54 5.59 -22.63 2.52
N HIS A 55 6.90 -22.69 2.30
CA HIS A 55 7.68 -23.94 2.39
C HIS A 55 8.30 -24.18 3.79
N GLY A 56 8.00 -23.30 4.77
CA GLY A 56 8.46 -23.43 6.15
C GLY A 56 9.98 -23.28 6.31
N PHE A 57 10.61 -22.45 5.49
CA PHE A 57 12.00 -22.00 5.66
C PHE A 57 12.11 -20.69 6.45
N ALA A 58 11.02 -19.93 6.51
CA ALA A 58 10.91 -18.71 7.29
C ALA A 58 9.53 -18.58 7.95
N GLU A 59 9.40 -17.62 8.85
CA GLU A 59 8.16 -17.18 9.47
C GLU A 59 8.08 -15.65 9.40
N TYR A 60 6.88 -15.12 9.16
CA TYR A 60 6.64 -13.69 9.38
C TYR A 60 6.65 -13.41 10.88
N MET A 61 7.25 -12.29 11.28
CA MET A 61 7.34 -11.91 12.69
C MET A 61 6.03 -11.34 13.24
N ASP A 62 5.32 -10.56 12.41
CA ASP A 62 4.01 -9.98 12.68
C ASP A 62 3.38 -9.55 11.34
N LEU A 63 2.14 -9.07 11.39
CA LEU A 63 1.52 -8.35 10.28
C LEU A 63 2.32 -7.08 9.95
N SER A 64 2.45 -6.81 8.66
CA SER A 64 3.06 -5.56 8.19
C SER A 64 2.32 -4.32 8.71
N ILE A 65 1.01 -4.39 8.97
CA ILE A 65 0.20 -3.39 9.67
C ILE A 65 -0.69 -4.13 10.68
N ASN A 66 -0.46 -3.90 11.97
CA ASN A 66 -1.25 -4.54 13.03
C ASN A 66 -2.62 -3.85 13.24
N GLN A 67 -3.50 -4.48 14.01
CA GLN A 67 -4.87 -3.99 14.23
C GLN A 67 -4.93 -2.59 14.88
N THR A 68 -3.99 -2.28 15.76
CA THR A 68 -3.90 -0.99 16.44
C THR A 68 -3.55 0.10 15.44
N GLU A 69 -2.56 -0.15 14.59
CA GLU A 69 -2.15 0.77 13.53
C GLU A 69 -3.28 0.99 12.52
N TRP A 70 -3.96 -0.07 12.07
CA TRP A 70 -5.17 0.06 11.22
C TRP A 70 -6.23 0.97 11.83
N THR A 71 -6.45 0.84 13.14
CA THR A 71 -7.44 1.64 13.87
C THR A 71 -7.01 3.11 13.92
N GLN A 72 -5.73 3.38 14.18
CA GLN A 72 -5.19 4.74 14.21
C GLN A 72 -5.24 5.43 12.85
N ILE A 73 -4.85 4.72 11.77
CA ILE A 73 -4.91 5.26 10.40
C ILE A 73 -6.36 5.58 10.04
N HIS A 74 -7.27 4.62 10.23
CA HIS A 74 -8.69 4.82 9.94
C HIS A 74 -9.31 5.98 10.75
N PHE A 75 -8.93 6.12 12.03
CA PHE A 75 -9.39 7.23 12.86
C PHE A 75 -8.89 8.59 12.35
N LYS A 76 -7.60 8.71 12.00
CA LYS A 76 -7.03 9.93 11.41
C LYS A 76 -7.74 10.33 10.12
N GLU A 77 -8.12 9.36 9.31
CA GLU A 77 -8.92 9.57 8.10
C GLU A 77 -10.35 10.05 8.37
N ARG A 78 -10.86 9.97 9.61
CA ARG A 78 -12.23 10.42 9.92
C ARG A 78 -12.30 11.76 10.64
N ILE A 79 -11.22 12.20 11.28
CA ILE A 79 -11.22 13.43 12.08
C ILE A 79 -11.42 14.69 11.22
N ASN A 80 -10.86 14.71 10.00
CA ASN A 80 -10.96 15.88 9.11
C ASN A 80 -11.40 15.50 7.69
N PRO A 81 -12.67 15.14 7.48
CA PRO A 81 -13.17 14.67 6.17
C PRO A 81 -13.22 15.77 5.10
N ALA A 82 -13.30 17.04 5.53
CA ALA A 82 -13.34 18.19 4.63
C ALA A 82 -11.95 18.67 4.18
N GLY A 83 -10.92 18.41 4.99
CA GLY A 83 -9.54 18.83 4.69
C GLY A 83 -8.85 18.00 3.59
N PRO A 84 -7.62 18.40 3.21
CA PRO A 84 -6.79 17.60 2.32
C PRO A 84 -6.50 16.21 2.92
N PRO A 85 -6.13 15.23 2.10
CA PRO A 85 -5.71 13.93 2.61
C PRO A 85 -4.48 14.09 3.52
N GLY A 86 -4.53 13.47 4.70
CA GLY A 86 -3.41 13.51 5.64
C GLY A 86 -2.22 12.68 5.15
N ALA A 87 -1.08 12.81 5.82
CA ALA A 87 0.05 11.92 5.58
C ALA A 87 -0.31 10.48 6.00
N LEU A 88 -0.12 9.54 5.08
CA LEU A 88 -0.19 8.11 5.41
C LEU A 88 1.15 7.64 5.97
N PRO A 89 1.16 6.53 6.72
CA PRO A 89 2.40 5.84 7.06
C PRO A 89 3.23 5.53 5.82
N GLU A 90 4.55 5.48 5.99
CA GLU A 90 5.46 5.11 4.92
C GLU A 90 5.09 3.73 4.35
N ARG A 91 5.12 3.64 3.02
CA ARG A 91 4.80 2.41 2.27
C ARG A 91 3.44 1.80 2.65
N PHE A 92 2.44 2.64 2.98
CA PHE A 92 1.13 2.19 3.46
C PHE A 92 0.46 1.18 2.51
N TYR A 93 0.48 1.43 1.20
CA TYR A 93 -0.20 0.57 0.22
C TYR A 93 0.49 -0.79 0.10
N GLU A 94 1.81 -0.80 0.08
CA GLU A 94 2.65 -1.98 0.10
C GLU A 94 2.41 -2.78 1.39
N ARG A 95 2.49 -2.13 2.56
CA ARG A 95 2.27 -2.77 3.86
C ARG A 95 0.83 -3.27 4.01
N ALA A 96 -0.16 -2.58 3.46
CA ALA A 96 -1.55 -3.05 3.42
C ALA A 96 -1.68 -4.33 2.58
N TYR A 97 -1.07 -4.35 1.40
CA TYR A 97 -1.01 -5.54 0.53
C TYR A 97 -0.40 -6.74 1.25
N GLN A 98 0.79 -6.55 1.84
CA GLN A 98 1.49 -7.57 2.62
C GLN A 98 0.62 -8.06 3.78
N SER A 99 -0.02 -7.15 4.53
CA SER A 99 -0.92 -7.50 5.64
C SER A 99 -2.09 -8.37 5.18
N PHE A 100 -2.71 -8.08 4.04
CA PHE A 100 -3.80 -8.91 3.51
C PHE A 100 -3.35 -10.31 3.10
N LYS A 101 -2.11 -10.45 2.63
CA LYS A 101 -1.51 -11.75 2.30
C LYS A 101 -1.08 -12.53 3.54
N GLN A 102 -0.61 -11.85 4.58
CA GLN A 102 -0.21 -12.46 5.84
C GLN A 102 -1.40 -12.84 6.72
N ALA A 103 -2.44 -12.01 6.78
CA ALA A 103 -3.53 -12.13 7.73
C ALA A 103 -4.23 -13.51 7.79
N PRO A 104 -4.44 -14.26 6.69
CA PRO A 104 -4.98 -15.61 6.77
C PRO A 104 -4.19 -16.59 7.65
N ARG A 105 -2.91 -16.28 7.95
CA ARG A 105 -2.02 -17.09 8.79
C ARG A 105 -2.02 -16.68 10.26
N PHE A 106 -2.46 -15.45 10.57
CA PHE A 106 -2.34 -14.84 11.90
C PHE A 106 -3.68 -14.52 12.56
N GLU A 107 -4.72 -14.30 11.75
CA GLU A 107 -5.94 -13.64 12.21
C GLU A 107 -7.18 -14.46 11.88
N GLU A 108 -8.17 -14.35 12.76
CA GLU A 108 -9.50 -14.91 12.52
C GLU A 108 -10.19 -14.19 11.34
N GLU A 109 -11.08 -14.91 10.66
CA GLU A 109 -11.80 -14.38 9.49
C GLU A 109 -12.59 -13.09 9.82
N ALA A 110 -13.13 -12.99 11.03
CA ALA A 110 -13.85 -11.80 11.50
C ALA A 110 -12.95 -10.56 11.58
N VAL A 111 -11.69 -10.73 12.04
CA VAL A 111 -10.70 -9.66 12.09
C VAL A 111 -10.31 -9.24 10.68
N LEU A 112 -10.05 -10.21 9.80
CA LEU A 112 -9.71 -9.94 8.40
C LEU A 112 -10.80 -9.12 7.70
N ARG A 113 -12.08 -9.48 7.89
CA ARG A 113 -13.22 -8.69 7.35
C ARG A 113 -13.22 -7.26 7.88
N ARG A 114 -12.93 -7.05 9.16
CA ARG A 114 -12.86 -5.72 9.78
C ARG A 114 -11.72 -4.89 9.21
N ILE A 115 -10.53 -5.46 9.02
CA ILE A 115 -9.38 -4.77 8.41
C ILE A 115 -9.70 -4.37 6.97
N LYS A 116 -10.25 -5.28 6.16
CA LYS A 116 -10.68 -4.99 4.78
C LYS A 116 -11.72 -3.86 4.72
N ALA A 117 -12.69 -3.86 5.63
CA ALA A 117 -13.68 -2.78 5.72
C ALA A 117 -13.03 -1.43 6.02
N ARG A 118 -12.13 -1.36 7.01
CA ARG A 118 -11.38 -0.13 7.31
C ARG A 118 -10.55 0.37 6.13
N TYR A 119 -9.87 -0.54 5.44
CA TYR A 119 -9.07 -0.18 4.27
C TYR A 119 -9.93 0.41 3.15
N ARG A 120 -11.11 -0.19 2.88
CA ARG A 120 -12.07 0.38 1.92
C ARG A 120 -12.52 1.78 2.36
N ASP A 121 -12.87 1.98 3.63
CA ASP A 121 -13.31 3.28 4.12
C ASP A 121 -12.19 4.34 4.01
N ILE A 122 -10.92 3.95 4.24
CA ILE A 122 -9.74 4.80 4.01
C ILE A 122 -9.64 5.17 2.52
N LEU A 123 -9.77 4.20 1.62
CA LEU A 123 -9.71 4.45 0.18
C LEU A 123 -10.79 5.43 -0.27
N GLU A 124 -12.05 5.19 0.09
CA GLU A 124 -13.17 6.06 -0.31
C GLU A 124 -13.01 7.48 0.22
N SER A 125 -12.60 7.63 1.49
CA SER A 125 -12.29 8.94 2.09
C SER A 125 -11.24 9.69 1.26
N ARG A 126 -10.14 9.01 0.92
CA ARG A 126 -9.01 9.63 0.23
C ARG A 126 -9.32 9.94 -1.23
N ILE A 127 -10.02 9.05 -1.95
CA ILE A 127 -10.51 9.31 -3.31
C ILE A 127 -11.36 10.59 -3.34
N GLY A 128 -12.32 10.72 -2.42
CA GLY A 128 -13.18 11.90 -2.34
C GLY A 128 -12.39 13.20 -2.09
N ARG A 129 -11.37 13.15 -1.24
CA ARG A 129 -10.50 14.31 -0.98
C ARG A 129 -9.61 14.64 -2.16
N ILE A 130 -8.99 13.64 -2.79
CA ILE A 130 -8.16 13.83 -3.99
C ILE A 130 -8.99 14.49 -5.09
N ALA A 131 -10.22 14.01 -5.33
CA ALA A 131 -11.14 14.61 -6.30
C ALA A 131 -11.49 16.08 -5.96
N ARG A 132 -11.71 16.38 -4.68
CA ARG A 132 -11.95 17.76 -4.22
C ARG A 132 -10.74 18.66 -4.46
N VAL A 133 -9.54 18.20 -4.13
CA VAL A 133 -8.31 18.96 -4.34
C VAL A 133 -8.03 19.14 -5.83
N ALA A 134 -8.17 18.08 -6.63
CA ALA A 134 -8.02 18.11 -8.09
C ALA A 134 -9.00 19.09 -8.75
N SER A 135 -10.22 19.21 -8.24
CA SER A 135 -11.23 20.13 -8.77
C SER A 135 -11.05 21.58 -8.31
N SER A 136 -10.29 21.86 -7.25
CA SER A 136 -10.18 23.19 -6.63
C SER A 136 -9.56 24.28 -7.54
N GLY A 137 -8.98 23.91 -8.68
CA GLY A 137 -8.40 24.85 -9.65
C GLY A 137 -7.01 25.37 -9.27
N ALA A 138 -6.55 25.12 -8.04
CA ALA A 138 -5.14 25.29 -7.65
C ALA A 138 -4.28 24.24 -8.40
N GLY A 139 -3.17 24.69 -8.98
CA GLY A 139 -2.32 23.86 -9.86
C GLY A 139 -1.54 22.75 -9.16
N SER A 140 -1.53 22.69 -7.82
CA SER A 140 -0.87 21.63 -7.07
C SER A 140 -1.54 21.39 -5.70
N PRO A 141 -1.50 20.15 -5.17
CA PRO A 141 -1.90 19.87 -3.79
C PRO A 141 -1.02 20.64 -2.79
N ALA A 142 -1.58 21.03 -1.64
CA ALA A 142 -0.84 21.73 -0.58
C ALA A 142 0.17 20.83 0.16
N SER A 143 0.02 19.51 0.07
CA SER A 143 0.89 18.51 0.69
C SER A 143 1.24 17.41 -0.32
N PRO A 144 2.46 16.84 -0.26
CA PRO A 144 2.84 15.76 -1.17
C PRO A 144 1.95 14.53 -0.96
N LEU A 145 1.35 14.07 -2.06
CA LEU A 145 0.56 12.83 -2.08
C LEU A 145 1.51 11.63 -2.24
N PRO A 146 1.17 10.46 -1.66
CA PRO A 146 1.82 9.20 -1.99
C PRO A 146 1.86 8.97 -3.50
N LYS A 147 2.91 8.34 -4.02
CA LYS A 147 3.12 8.11 -5.47
C LYS A 147 1.86 7.59 -6.18
N HIS A 148 1.20 6.59 -5.59
CA HIS A 148 -0.03 6.00 -6.15
C HIS A 148 -1.20 6.99 -6.20
N GLU A 149 -1.33 7.87 -5.22
CA GLU A 149 -2.38 8.89 -5.14
C GLU A 149 -2.07 10.10 -6.02
N GLY A 150 -0.80 10.49 -6.16
CA GLY A 150 -0.38 11.58 -7.05
C GLY A 150 -0.81 11.31 -8.48
N ARG A 151 -0.67 10.07 -8.95
CA ARG A 151 -1.17 9.69 -10.28
C ARG A 151 -2.68 9.81 -10.42
N LEU A 152 -3.45 9.39 -9.41
CA LEU A 152 -4.90 9.56 -9.41
C LEU A 152 -5.26 11.05 -9.46
N TYR A 153 -4.57 11.88 -8.68
CA TYR A 153 -4.73 13.33 -8.72
C TYR A 153 -4.48 13.88 -10.13
N ASP A 154 -3.37 13.51 -10.77
CA ASP A 154 -3.01 14.00 -12.11
C ASP A 154 -4.07 13.63 -13.16
N GLU A 155 -4.53 12.37 -13.14
CA GLU A 155 -5.55 11.87 -14.08
C GLU A 155 -6.91 12.58 -13.89
N VAL A 156 -7.34 12.78 -12.64
CA VAL A 156 -8.59 13.50 -12.31
C VAL A 156 -8.47 14.99 -12.64
N HIS A 157 -7.37 15.63 -12.26
CA HIS A 157 -7.13 17.05 -12.50
C HIS A 157 -7.13 17.34 -14.00
N LYS A 158 -6.39 16.56 -14.79
CA LYS A 158 -6.34 16.69 -16.25
C LYS A 158 -7.75 16.61 -16.85
N THR A 159 -8.52 15.59 -16.48
CA THR A 159 -9.89 15.39 -16.99
C THR A 159 -10.79 16.60 -16.69
N ILE A 160 -10.70 17.15 -15.48
CA ILE A 160 -11.50 18.32 -15.07
C ILE A 160 -11.07 19.58 -15.84
N GLN A 161 -9.77 19.78 -16.04
CA GLN A 161 -9.26 20.96 -16.76
C GLN A 161 -9.62 20.92 -18.25
N GLU A 162 -9.50 19.75 -18.90
CA GLU A 162 -9.92 19.56 -20.28
C GLU A 162 -11.41 19.88 -20.47
N TRP A 163 -12.25 19.40 -19.56
CA TRP A 163 -13.68 19.71 -19.59
C TRP A 163 -13.95 21.20 -19.37
N ARG A 164 -13.29 21.85 -18.40
CA ARG A 164 -13.42 23.30 -18.16
C ARG A 164 -13.05 24.13 -19.38
N GLN A 165 -11.95 23.78 -20.05
CA GLN A 165 -11.51 24.46 -21.26
C GLN A 165 -12.56 24.32 -22.37
N LYS A 166 -13.07 23.11 -22.61
CA LYS A 166 -14.13 22.86 -23.60
C LYS A 166 -15.43 23.60 -23.33
N MET A 167 -15.82 23.76 -22.06
CA MET A 167 -17.03 24.51 -21.71
C MET A 167 -16.83 26.03 -21.85
N ARG A 168 -15.65 26.54 -21.52
CA ARG A 168 -15.33 27.97 -21.68
C ARG A 168 -15.33 28.39 -23.14
N SER A 169 -14.84 27.55 -24.05
CA SER A 169 -14.83 27.84 -25.48
C SER A 169 -16.22 27.84 -26.14
N ILE A 170 -17.31 27.53 -25.42
CA ILE A 170 -18.68 27.67 -25.93
C ILE A 170 -19.18 29.11 -25.81
N GLY A 171 -18.64 29.87 -24.84
CA GLY A 171 -19.00 31.27 -24.60
C GLY A 171 -18.09 32.29 -25.27
N GLU A 172 -17.07 31.82 -26.01
CA GLU A 172 -16.19 32.60 -26.90
C GLU A 172 -16.65 32.43 -28.35
#